data_AF-X1JSW3-F1
#
_entry.id   AF-X1JSW3-F1
#
_cell.length_a   1.000
_cell.length_b   1.000
_cell.length_c   1.000
_cell.angle_alpha   90.00
_cell.angle_beta   90.00
_cell.angle_gamma   90.00
#
_symmetry.space_group_name_H-M   'P 1'
#
loop_
_entity.id
_entity.type
_entity.pdbx_description
1 polymer ?
#
loop_
_entity_poly.entity_id
_entity_poly.type
_entity_poly.pdbx_seq_one_letter_code
_entity_poly.pdbx_strand_id
1 'polypeptide(L)'
;MKKNSLKYWLAWNKITDIGPKRFYKLLEYFGSVDTAWQAKSGEISKILNLNPKISSRIFEEKNNINPEQELDLINKYKVNVLTIEDDLYPENLKTIHY
;
A
#
# COMPACT_ATOMS: atom_id res chain seq x y z
N MET A 1 -3.99 -2.81 14.22
CA MET A 1 -4.27 -3.32 12.85
C MET A 1 -4.24 -4.87 12.82
N LYS A 2 -5.01 -5.55 11.95
CA LYS A 2 -4.92 -7.02 11.79
C LYS A 2 -3.63 -7.39 11.03
N LYS A 3 -2.94 -8.46 11.43
CA LYS A 3 -1.68 -8.95 10.80
C LYS A 3 -1.80 -9.15 9.28
N ASN A 4 -2.99 -9.54 8.81
CA ASN A 4 -3.30 -9.69 7.38
C ASN A 4 -3.34 -8.38 6.59
N SER A 5 -3.58 -7.24 7.24
CA SER A 5 -3.63 -5.94 6.55
C SER A 5 -2.23 -5.33 6.42
N LEU A 6 -1.30 -5.67 7.33
CA LEU A 6 0.08 -5.19 7.32
C LEU A 6 0.86 -5.67 6.07
N LYS A 7 0.71 -6.95 5.69
CA LYS A 7 1.39 -7.48 4.49
C LYS A 7 1.01 -6.73 3.22
N TYR A 8 -0.26 -6.33 3.09
CA TYR A 8 -0.72 -5.55 1.93
C TYR A 8 -0.24 -4.10 2.02
N TRP A 9 -0.12 -3.53 3.22
CA TRP A 9 0.48 -2.22 3.41
C TRP A 9 1.93 -2.19 2.92
N LEU A 10 2.73 -3.19 3.31
CA LEU A 10 4.10 -3.35 2.85
C LEU A 10 4.18 -3.55 1.33
N ALA A 11 3.30 -4.38 0.79
CA ALA A 11 3.24 -4.64 -0.64
C ALA A 11 2.93 -3.36 -1.46
N TRP A 12 1.98 -2.53 -1.01
CA TRP A 12 1.70 -1.25 -1.65
C TRP A 12 2.87 -0.27 -1.58
N ASN A 13 3.60 -0.23 -0.46
CA ASN A 13 4.77 0.65 -0.28
C ASN A 13 5.92 0.32 -1.23
N LYS A 14 5.96 -0.89 -1.80
CA LYS A 14 6.97 -1.27 -2.81
C LYS A 14 6.66 -0.79 -4.23
N ILE A 15 5.44 -0.35 -4.51
CA ILE A 15 5.06 0.07 -5.86
C ILE A 15 5.54 1.50 -6.09
N THR A 16 6.46 1.68 -7.02
CA THR A 16 7.18 2.95 -7.24
C THR A 16 6.24 4.09 -7.64
N ASP A 17 5.28 3.79 -8.51
CA ASP A 17 4.30 4.76 -9.01
C ASP A 17 3.15 5.01 -8.00
N ILE A 18 3.18 4.42 -6.80
CA ILE A 18 2.19 4.62 -5.74
C ILE A 18 2.84 5.23 -4.52
N GLY A 19 2.85 6.57 -4.50
CA GLY A 19 3.18 7.34 -3.32
C GLY A 19 2.01 7.48 -2.33
N PRO A 20 2.24 8.14 -1.18
CA PRO A 20 1.26 8.27 -0.09
C PRO A 20 -0.10 8.79 -0.55
N LYS A 21 -0.13 9.84 -1.39
CA LYS A 21 -1.38 10.45 -1.87
C LYS A 21 -2.26 9.48 -2.67
N ARG A 22 -1.65 8.69 -3.56
CA ARG A 22 -2.38 7.68 -4.35
C ARG A 22 -2.82 6.53 -3.45
N PHE A 23 -1.94 6.09 -2.56
CA PHE A 23 -2.23 5.03 -1.61
C PHE A 23 -3.41 5.37 -0.69
N TYR A 24 -3.41 6.53 -0.04
CA TYR A 24 -4.53 6.97 0.80
C TYR A 24 -5.84 7.15 0.02
N LYS A 25 -5.78 7.62 -1.24
CA LYS A 25 -6.95 7.67 -2.11
C LYS A 25 -7.56 6.28 -2.38
N LEU A 26 -6.71 5.25 -2.52
CA LEU A 26 -7.18 3.87 -2.63
C LEU A 26 -7.83 3.40 -1.32
N LEU A 27 -7.22 3.70 -0.17
CA LEU A 27 -7.78 3.33 1.13
C LEU A 27 -9.13 4.01 1.40
N GLU A 28 -9.25 5.29 1.07
CA GLU A 28 -10.51 6.04 1.19
C GLU A 28 -11.62 5.42 0.34
N TYR A 29 -11.29 4.97 -0.88
CA TYR A 29 -12.27 4.38 -1.79
C TYR A 29 -12.63 2.92 -1.45
N PHE A 30 -11.64 2.08 -1.19
CA PHE A 30 -11.83 0.65 -0.97
C PHE A 30 -12.09 0.27 0.49
N GLY A 31 -11.87 1.20 1.43
CA GLY A 31 -12.10 1.04 2.87
C GLY A 31 -11.03 0.22 3.59
N SER A 32 -10.32 -0.67 2.90
CA SER A 32 -9.19 -1.41 3.48
C SER A 32 -8.07 -1.63 2.46
N VAL A 33 -6.90 -1.96 3.02
CA VAL A 33 -5.66 -2.18 2.27
C VAL A 33 -5.72 -3.50 1.49
N ASP A 34 -6.34 -4.50 2.10
CA ASP A 34 -6.59 -5.82 1.54
C ASP A 34 -7.59 -5.76 0.37
N THR A 35 -8.72 -5.05 0.53
CA THR A 35 -9.69 -4.87 -0.56
C THR A 35 -9.08 -4.09 -1.71
N ALA A 36 -8.33 -3.02 -1.43
CA ALA A 36 -7.60 -2.28 -2.45
C ALA A 36 -6.64 -3.20 -3.21
N TRP A 37 -5.88 -4.06 -2.52
CA TRP A 37 -4.95 -4.98 -3.18
C TRP A 37 -5.66 -6.03 -4.04
N GLN A 38 -6.87 -6.46 -3.67
CA GLN A 38 -7.64 -7.45 -4.43
C GLN A 38 -8.47 -6.82 -5.57
N ALA A 39 -8.55 -5.48 -5.62
CA ALA A 39 -9.33 -4.78 -6.63
C ALA A 39 -8.82 -5.00 -8.06
N LYS A 40 -9.73 -4.85 -9.03
CA LYS A 40 -9.40 -4.99 -10.44
C LYS A 40 -8.50 -3.83 -10.89
N SER A 41 -7.52 -4.14 -11.74
CA SER A 41 -6.59 -3.13 -12.30
C SER A 41 -7.31 -1.96 -12.99
N GLY A 42 -8.44 -2.23 -13.66
CA GLY A 42 -9.26 -1.21 -14.28
C GLY A 42 -9.89 -0.22 -13.29
N GLU A 43 -10.34 -0.69 -12.12
CA GLU A 43 -10.89 0.18 -11.08
C GLU A 43 -9.80 1.06 -10.46
N ILE A 44 -8.65 0.45 -10.10
CA ILE A 44 -7.49 1.17 -9.57
C ILE A 44 -7.07 2.29 -10.54
N SER A 45 -6.99 1.98 -11.84
CA SER A 45 -6.61 2.94 -12.88
C SER A 45 -7.60 4.10 -13.00
N LYS A 46 -8.90 3.80 -12.91
CA LYS A 46 -9.97 4.80 -12.97
C LYS A 46 -9.96 5.72 -11.75
N ILE A 47 -9.85 5.16 -10.55
CA ILE A 47 -9.85 5.93 -9.29
C ILE A 47 -8.63 6.85 -9.21
N LEU A 48 -7.47 6.34 -9.62
CA LEU A 48 -6.21 7.09 -9.60
C LEU A 48 -6.01 7.99 -10.83
N ASN A 49 -6.95 7.97 -11.78
CA ASN A 49 -6.86 8.70 -13.06
C ASN A 49 -5.51 8.46 -13.76
N LEU A 50 -5.12 7.19 -13.86
CA LEU A 50 -3.82 6.80 -14.41
C LEU A 50 -3.88 6.71 -15.93
N ASN A 51 -2.79 7.14 -16.57
CA ASN A 51 -2.58 6.82 -17.97
C ASN A 51 -2.26 5.31 -18.14
N PRO A 52 -2.45 4.74 -19.34
CA PRO A 52 -2.21 3.32 -19.58
C PRO A 52 -0.78 2.87 -19.24
N LYS A 53 0.23 3.71 -19.51
CA LYS A 53 1.64 3.38 -19.25
C LYS A 53 1.94 3.21 -17.75
N ILE A 54 1.37 4.06 -16.89
CA ILE A 54 1.54 3.97 -15.44
C ILE A 54 0.68 2.81 -14.90
N SER A 55 -0.53 2.64 -15.41
CA SER A 55 -1.41 1.52 -15.05
C SER A 55 -0.74 0.16 -15.29
N SER A 56 -0.13 -0.05 -16.47
CA SER A 56 0.60 -1.28 -16.80
C SER A 56 1.77 -1.52 -15.84
N ARG A 57 2.59 -0.50 -15.57
CA ARG A 57 3.74 -0.64 -14.65
C ARG A 57 3.32 -0.97 -13.22
N ILE A 58 2.30 -0.30 -12.69
CA ILE A 58 1.74 -0.62 -11.37
C ILE A 58 1.27 -2.07 -11.33
N PHE A 59 0.57 -2.53 -12.36
CA PHE A 59 0.05 -3.89 -12.40
C PHE A 59 1.16 -4.95 -12.52
N GLU A 60 2.18 -4.68 -13.32
CA GLU A 60 3.38 -5.53 -13.41
C GLU A 60 4.09 -5.63 -12.06
N GLU A 61 4.38 -4.50 -11.41
CA GLU A 61 5.00 -4.50 -10.08
C GLU A 61 4.14 -5.23 -9.06
N LYS A 62 2.83 -4.94 -9.04
CA LYS A 62 1.88 -5.58 -8.13
C LYS A 62 1.83 -7.11 -8.30
N ASN A 63 1.92 -7.62 -9.52
CA ASN A 63 1.93 -9.06 -9.79
C ASN A 63 3.25 -9.73 -9.39
N ASN A 64 4.35 -8.98 -9.39
CA ASN A 64 5.67 -9.48 -8.99
C ASN A 64 5.88 -9.44 -7.47
N ILE A 65 5.02 -8.74 -6.72
CA ILE A 65 5.10 -8.63 -5.27
C ILE A 65 4.26 -9.72 -4.61
N ASN A 66 4.90 -10.51 -3.75
CA ASN A 66 4.21 -11.47 -2.87
C ASN A 66 4.07 -10.88 -1.44
N PRO A 67 2.86 -10.49 -1.01
CA PRO A 67 2.66 -9.91 0.32
C PRO A 67 3.11 -10.81 1.47
N GLU A 68 2.98 -12.14 1.35
CA GLU A 68 3.41 -13.07 2.41
C GLU A 68 4.94 -13.02 2.61
N GLN A 69 5.70 -12.96 1.52
CA GLN A 69 7.15 -12.87 1.58
C GLN A 69 7.61 -11.57 2.26
N GLU A 70 6.91 -10.47 2.04
CA GLU A 70 7.21 -9.20 2.72
C GLU A 70 7.03 -9.31 4.23
N LEU A 71 5.94 -9.96 4.67
CA LEU A 71 5.69 -10.17 6.09
C LEU A 71 6.75 -11.09 6.71
N ASP A 72 7.17 -12.14 6.01
CA ASP A 72 8.24 -13.04 6.45
C ASP A 72 9.58 -12.32 6.58
N LEU A 73 9.91 -11.40 5.67
CA LEU A 73 11.13 -10.60 5.77
C LEU A 73 11.12 -9.72 7.03
N ILE A 74 10.01 -9.04 7.30
CA ILE A 74 9.87 -8.21 8.51
C ILE A 74 10.04 -9.06 9.78
N ASN A 75 9.39 -10.23 9.84
CA ASN A 75 9.52 -11.15 10.97
C ASN A 75 10.96 -11.67 11.11
N LYS A 76 11.61 -12.04 10.00
CA LYS A 76 12.98 -12.56 9.97
C LYS A 76 13.99 -11.54 10.50
N TYR A 77 13.85 -10.28 10.10
CA TYR A 77 14.75 -9.21 10.53
C TYR A 77 14.33 -8.54 11.83
N LYS A 78 13.24 -9.00 12.48
CA LYS A 78 12.68 -8.42 13.72
C LYS A 78 12.47 -6.91 13.62
N VAL A 79 12.02 -6.46 12.45
CA VAL A 79 11.74 -5.04 12.20
C VAL A 79 10.36 -4.73 12.76
N ASN A 80 10.26 -3.64 13.51
CA ASN A 80 8.95 -3.13 13.94
C ASN A 80 8.43 -2.13 12.90
N VAL A 81 7.26 -2.42 12.33
CA VAL A 81 6.63 -1.54 11.34
C VAL A 81 5.56 -0.73 12.04
N LEU A 82 5.69 0.60 11.98
CA LEU A 82 4.69 1.54 12.46
C LEU A 82 3.92 2.09 11.27
N THR A 83 2.60 2.04 11.36
CA THR A 83 1.66 2.63 10.41
C THR A 83 1.03 3.88 11.01
N ILE A 84 0.38 4.72 10.19
CA ILE A 84 -0.26 5.96 10.68
C ILE A 84 -1.37 5.71 11.70
N GLU A 85 -1.94 4.50 11.71
CA GLU A 85 -2.97 4.06 12.64
C GLU A 85 -2.41 3.65 14.01
N ASP A 86 -1.09 3.45 14.14
CA ASP A 86 -0.49 3.03 15.40
C ASP A 86 -0.28 4.23 16.34
N ASP A 87 -0.57 4.01 17.63
CA ASP A 87 -0.41 5.02 18.68
C ASP A 87 1.04 5.50 18.83
N LEU A 88 2.00 4.62 18.49
CA LEU A 88 3.42 4.91 18.53
C LEU A 88 3.93 5.70 17.31
N TYR A 89 3.07 5.93 16.31
CA TYR A 89 3.44 6.72 15.13
C TYR A 89 3.57 8.20 15.50
N PRO A 90 4.75 8.84 15.34
CA PRO A 90 4.97 10.21 15.78
C PRO A 90 3.96 11.21 15.18
N GLU A 91 3.28 12.00 16.02
CA GLU A 91 2.24 12.93 15.59
C GLU A 91 2.74 13.98 14.59
N ASN A 92 3.97 14.44 14.75
CA ASN A 92 4.62 15.38 13.85
C ASN A 92 4.83 14.82 12.43
N LEU A 93 4.88 13.49 12.27
CA LEU A 93 4.94 12.85 10.95
C LEU A 93 3.54 12.74 10.31
N LYS A 94 2.46 12.75 11.12
CA LYS A 94 1.07 12.70 10.61
C LYS A 94 0.67 13.98 9.87
N THR A 95 1.32 15.10 10.18
CA THR A 95 0.96 16.44 9.70
C THR A 95 1.80 16.92 8.51
N ILE A 96 2.71 16.08 7.99
CA ILE A 96 3.52 16.42 6.82
C ILE A 96 2.67 16.24 5.56
N HIS A 97 2.37 17.35 4.89
CA HIS A 97 1.65 17.36 3.61
C HIS A 97 2.62 17.74 2.48
N TYR A 98 2.64 16.95 1.40
CA TYR A 98 3.40 17.20 0.16
C TYR A 98 2.47 17.65 -0.97
#